data_AF-A0A1Q7RIZ5-F1
#
_entry.id   AF-A0A1Q7RIZ5-F1
#
_cell.length_a   1.000
_cell.length_b   1.000
_cell.length_c   1.000
_cell.angle_alpha   90.00
_cell.angle_beta   90.00
_cell.angle_gamma   90.00
#
_symmetry.space_group_name_H-M   'P 1'
#
loop_
_entity.id
_entity.type
_entity.pdbx_description
1 polymer ?
#
loop_
_entity_poly.entity_id
_entity_poly.type
_entity_poly.pdbx_seq_one_letter_code
_entity_poly.pdbx_strand_id
1 'polypeptide(L)'
;MLFLGAAGCSQSAGPASKSEAARGAVGFVPDTKPVPVARWIEATVPRGTAIKLSMIDTLTPQTSHKGDAFRALVTEAVMINGMVVVPSGSNILGVVSDVGPEALRLQFDRIDTPTGASAPVKARLKPGANGPMLRSNAPIVVVLDEPLQIKVKQ
;
A
#
# COMPACT_ATOMS: atom_id res chain seq x y z
N MET A 1 -25.67 9.94 -60.13
CA MET A 1 -24.19 9.94 -60.18
C MET A 1 -23.70 10.01 -58.74
N LEU A 2 -23.48 8.91 -58.02
CA LEU A 2 -22.40 7.92 -58.14
C LEU A 2 -21.01 8.58 -58.22
N PHE A 3 -20.25 8.57 -57.12
CA PHE A 3 -18.85 8.10 -57.10
C PHE A 3 -18.48 7.67 -55.66
N LEU A 4 -18.12 6.39 -55.57
CA LEU A 4 -17.76 5.60 -54.39
C LEU A 4 -16.22 5.51 -54.33
N GLY A 5 -15.64 5.68 -53.13
CA GLY A 5 -14.20 5.72 -52.90
C GLY A 5 -13.49 4.36 -53.00
N ALA A 6 -12.18 4.41 -53.28
CA ALA A 6 -11.26 3.27 -53.25
C ALA A 6 -9.89 3.67 -52.66
N ALA A 7 -9.30 2.70 -51.98
CA ALA A 7 -8.12 2.74 -51.12
C ALA A 7 -6.79 3.00 -51.84
N GLY A 8 -5.80 3.53 -51.10
CA GLY A 8 -4.40 3.62 -51.51
C GLY A 8 -3.46 3.11 -50.41
N CYS A 9 -2.81 1.98 -50.66
CA CYS A 9 -1.65 1.48 -49.92
C CYS A 9 -0.37 2.13 -50.47
N SER A 10 0.56 2.52 -49.60
CA SER A 10 1.96 2.74 -49.98
C SER A 10 2.87 2.28 -48.84
N GLN A 11 3.43 1.07 -48.99
CA GLN A 11 4.47 0.51 -48.12
C GLN A 11 5.80 0.60 -48.88
N SER A 12 6.78 1.28 -48.28
CA SER A 12 8.12 1.44 -48.83
C SER A 12 9.04 0.30 -48.36
N ALA A 13 9.92 -0.11 -49.26
CA ALA A 13 10.73 -1.33 -49.23
C ALA A 13 12.04 -1.20 -48.42
N GLY A 14 12.60 -2.35 -48.06
CA GLY A 14 14.01 -2.53 -47.71
C GLY A 14 14.47 -3.97 -48.03
N PRO A 15 15.60 -4.19 -48.73
CA PRO A 15 15.98 -5.50 -49.27
C PRO A 15 16.79 -6.33 -48.27
N ALA A 16 16.62 -7.65 -48.37
CA ALA A 16 17.45 -8.65 -47.74
C ALA A 16 18.80 -8.79 -48.47
N SER A 17 19.89 -8.88 -47.72
CA SER A 17 21.11 -9.54 -48.19
C SER A 17 21.74 -10.37 -47.06
N LYS A 18 22.05 -11.61 -47.43
CA LYS A 18 22.49 -12.76 -46.64
C LYS A 18 23.85 -12.55 -45.93
N SER A 19 23.98 -13.06 -44.71
CA SER A 19 25.18 -13.83 -44.34
C SER A 19 24.82 -14.93 -43.34
N GLU A 20 25.34 -16.10 -43.63
CA GLU A 20 24.98 -17.42 -43.13
C GLU A 20 26.05 -17.92 -42.15
N ALA A 21 25.62 -18.75 -41.19
CA ALA A 21 26.44 -19.69 -40.43
C ALA A 21 27.52 -19.12 -39.48
N ALA A 22 27.34 -19.34 -38.18
CA ALA A 22 27.92 -20.52 -37.52
C ALA A 22 27.96 -20.34 -35.99
N ARG A 23 27.15 -21.16 -35.31
CA ARG A 23 27.49 -21.82 -34.04
C ARG A 23 28.00 -20.92 -32.91
N GLY A 24 27.12 -20.10 -32.39
CA GLY A 24 27.08 -19.88 -30.94
C GLY A 24 26.11 -20.88 -30.35
N ALA A 25 26.61 -22.02 -29.84
CA ALA A 25 25.84 -22.86 -28.94
C ALA A 25 25.59 -22.05 -27.65
N VAL A 26 24.57 -21.19 -27.67
CA VAL A 26 23.96 -20.69 -26.44
C VAL A 26 23.22 -21.88 -25.84
N GLY A 27 23.96 -22.68 -25.08
CA GLY A 27 23.36 -23.59 -24.12
C GLY A 27 22.45 -22.74 -23.26
N PHE A 28 21.15 -22.86 -23.50
CA PHE A 28 20.12 -22.40 -22.59
C PHE A 28 20.29 -23.27 -21.35
N VAL A 29 21.16 -22.87 -20.43
CA VAL A 29 21.02 -23.31 -19.04
C VAL A 29 19.74 -22.63 -18.58
N PRO A 30 18.63 -23.35 -18.38
CA PRO A 30 17.53 -22.78 -17.65
C PRO A 30 18.12 -22.52 -16.27
N ASP A 31 18.36 -21.25 -15.94
CA ASP A 31 18.64 -20.83 -14.58
C ASP A 31 17.32 -20.99 -13.80
N THR A 32 16.88 -22.24 -13.62
CA THR A 32 15.76 -22.61 -12.77
C THR A 32 16.24 -22.63 -11.34
N LYS A 33 16.77 -21.50 -10.87
CA LYS A 33 16.79 -21.23 -9.44
C LYS A 33 15.33 -21.24 -9.02
N PRO A 34 14.87 -22.19 -8.17
CA PRO A 34 13.48 -22.25 -7.78
C PRO A 34 13.10 -20.89 -7.18
N VAL A 35 12.14 -20.20 -7.79
CA VAL A 35 11.59 -18.98 -7.19
C VAL A 35 11.04 -19.40 -5.83
N PRO A 36 11.51 -18.81 -4.72
CA PRO A 36 10.98 -19.14 -3.41
C PRO A 36 9.46 -19.00 -3.45
N VAL A 37 8.76 -20.10 -3.14
CA VAL A 37 7.30 -20.08 -3.06
C VAL A 37 6.92 -19.12 -1.96
N ALA A 38 6.34 -17.98 -2.33
CA ALA A 38 5.91 -16.97 -1.35
C ALA A 38 4.94 -17.63 -0.38
N ARG A 39 5.25 -17.57 0.92
CA ARG A 39 4.45 -18.25 1.95
C ARG A 39 3.57 -17.22 2.63
N TRP A 40 2.26 -17.43 2.56
CA TRP A 40 1.31 -16.66 3.35
C TRP A 40 1.22 -17.26 4.75
N ILE A 41 1.52 -16.46 5.77
CA ILE A 41 1.42 -16.85 7.17
C ILE A 41 0.35 -16.00 7.84
N GLU A 42 -0.57 -16.64 8.55
CA GLU A 42 -1.53 -15.93 9.40
C GLU A 42 -0.81 -15.46 10.66
N ALA A 43 -0.85 -14.16 10.90
CA ALA A 43 -0.25 -13.53 12.05
C ALA A 43 -1.29 -12.69 12.80
N THR A 44 -1.22 -12.71 14.12
CA THR A 44 -2.08 -11.92 15.00
C THR A 44 -1.24 -10.89 15.74
N VAL A 45 -1.59 -9.62 15.60
CA VAL A 45 -1.08 -8.56 16.46
C VAL A 45 -2.06 -8.40 17.64
N PRO A 46 -1.61 -8.55 18.90
CA PRO A 46 -2.49 -8.42 20.06
C PRO A 46 -3.12 -7.03 20.18
N ARG A 47 -4.33 -6.97 20.75
CA ARG A 47 -4.91 -5.70 21.22
C ARG A 47 -3.95 -5.00 22.20
N GLY A 48 -4.01 -3.69 22.28
CA GLY A 48 -3.13 -2.88 23.11
C GLY A 48 -1.76 -2.59 22.47
N THR A 49 -1.46 -3.19 21.30
CA THR A 49 -0.23 -2.88 20.57
C THR A 49 -0.25 -1.44 20.10
N ALA A 50 0.80 -0.70 20.43
CA ALA A 50 1.00 0.67 19.98
C ALA A 50 1.65 0.66 18.59
N ILE A 51 1.06 1.37 17.65
CA ILE A 51 1.58 1.54 16.29
C ILE A 51 1.91 3.01 16.10
N LYS A 52 3.16 3.29 15.72
CA LYS A 52 3.62 4.64 15.39
C LYS A 52 3.30 4.93 13.94
N LEU A 53 2.61 6.03 13.71
CA LEU A 53 2.19 6.49 12.40
C LEU A 53 2.68 7.91 12.14
N SER A 54 2.80 8.26 10.87
CA SER A 54 2.90 9.65 10.41
C SER A 54 1.70 9.95 9.52
N MET A 55 1.00 11.05 9.78
CA MET A 55 -0.12 11.46 8.93
C MET A 55 0.37 11.81 7.52
N ILE A 56 -0.28 11.27 6.50
CA ILE A 56 0.00 11.67 5.11
C ILE A 56 -0.83 12.91 4.79
N ASP A 57 -2.12 12.83 5.03
CA ASP A 57 -3.07 13.91 4.76
C ASP A 57 -3.14 14.89 5.95
N THR A 58 -3.31 16.18 5.67
CA THR A 58 -3.52 17.19 6.72
C THR A 58 -4.98 17.22 7.11
N LEU A 59 -5.28 17.10 8.41
CA LEU A 59 -6.63 17.17 8.93
C LEU A 59 -6.77 18.30 9.96
N THR A 60 -7.73 19.19 9.73
CA THR A 60 -8.03 20.29 10.65
C THR A 60 -9.54 20.35 10.92
N PRO A 61 -9.96 20.68 12.15
CA PRO A 61 -11.39 20.87 12.45
C PRO A 61 -12.08 21.94 11.58
N GLN A 62 -11.31 22.85 10.98
CA GLN A 62 -11.81 23.98 10.18
C GLN A 62 -12.12 23.58 8.74
N THR A 63 -11.39 22.60 8.19
CA THR A 63 -11.46 22.23 6.77
C THR A 63 -11.90 20.79 6.54
N SER A 64 -11.78 19.93 7.55
CA SER A 64 -12.17 18.54 7.49
C SER A 64 -13.62 18.36 7.91
N HIS A 65 -14.30 17.42 7.27
CA HIS A 65 -15.69 17.09 7.50
C HIS A 65 -15.84 15.63 7.91
N LYS A 66 -16.93 15.32 8.59
CA LYS A 66 -17.30 13.94 8.90
C LYS A 66 -17.45 13.15 7.59
N GLY A 67 -16.80 12.00 7.53
CA GLY A 67 -16.74 11.13 6.35
C GLY A 67 -15.51 11.34 5.47
N ASP A 68 -14.70 12.38 5.71
CA ASP A 68 -13.47 12.60 4.95
C ASP A 68 -12.50 11.43 5.14
N ALA A 69 -12.03 10.86 4.03
CA ALA A 69 -11.01 9.84 4.05
C ALA A 69 -9.64 10.45 4.33
N PHE A 70 -8.82 9.73 5.10
CA PHE A 70 -7.44 10.10 5.35
C PHE A 70 -6.53 8.88 5.32
N ARG A 71 -5.24 9.16 5.14
CA ARG A 71 -4.19 8.15 5.15
C ARG A 71 -3.09 8.50 6.14
N ALA A 72 -2.53 7.47 6.74
CA ALA A 72 -1.36 7.55 7.60
C ALA A 72 -0.36 6.45 7.23
N LEU A 73 0.92 6.71 7.43
CA LEU A 73 2.00 5.79 7.15
C LEU A 73 2.52 5.19 8.45
N VAL A 74 2.68 3.87 8.51
CA VAL A 74 3.37 3.20 9.62
C VAL A 74 4.86 3.54 9.56
N THR A 75 5.39 4.19 10.59
CA THR A 75 6.79 4.64 10.62
C THR A 75 7.73 3.61 11.25
N GLU A 76 7.21 2.70 12.07
CA GLU A 76 7.99 1.66 12.74
C GLU A 76 7.36 0.29 12.51
N ALA A 77 8.19 -0.69 12.17
CA ALA A 77 7.73 -2.05 11.96
C ALA A 77 7.23 -2.68 13.26
N VAL A 78 6.07 -3.34 13.21
CA VAL A 78 5.53 -4.12 14.33
C VAL A 78 5.98 -5.57 14.19
N MET A 79 6.70 -6.05 15.19
CA MET A 79 7.20 -7.41 15.25
C MET A 79 6.45 -8.23 16.29
N ILE A 80 6.06 -9.46 15.93
CA ILE A 80 5.46 -10.44 16.84
C ILE A 80 6.23 -11.75 16.67
N ASN A 81 6.67 -12.35 17.77
CA ASN A 81 7.43 -13.61 17.77
C ASN A 81 8.67 -13.60 16.84
N GLY A 82 9.36 -12.45 16.74
CA GLY A 82 10.54 -12.30 15.89
C GLY A 82 10.25 -12.12 14.38
N MET A 83 8.98 -12.07 13.97
CA MET A 83 8.58 -11.83 12.58
C MET A 83 7.99 -10.43 12.42
N VAL A 84 8.29 -9.76 11.30
CA VAL A 84 7.66 -8.49 10.94
C VAL A 84 6.23 -8.78 10.47
N VAL A 85 5.25 -8.40 11.29
CA VAL A 85 3.83 -8.60 10.99
C VAL A 85 3.24 -7.39 10.27
N VAL A 86 3.66 -6.19 10.68
CA VAL A 86 3.30 -4.94 9.99
C VAL A 86 4.60 -4.23 9.61
N PRO A 87 4.99 -4.24 8.33
CA PRO A 87 6.17 -3.51 7.88
C PRO A 87 6.02 -2.01 8.05
N SER A 88 7.13 -1.30 8.30
CA SER A 88 7.19 0.14 8.08
C SER A 88 6.85 0.46 6.62
N GLY A 89 6.20 1.59 6.38
CA GLY A 89 5.69 1.95 5.06
C GLY A 89 4.30 1.37 4.75
N SER A 90 3.70 0.60 5.68
CA SER A 90 2.29 0.21 5.55
C SER A 90 1.39 1.43 5.62
N ASN A 91 0.36 1.48 4.77
CA ASN A 91 -0.62 2.56 4.75
C ASN A 91 -1.84 2.18 5.58
N ILE A 92 -2.23 3.04 6.51
CA ILE A 92 -3.50 2.94 7.21
C ILE A 92 -4.48 3.91 6.56
N LEU A 93 -5.66 3.38 6.24
CA LEU A 93 -6.80 4.14 5.74
C LEU A 93 -7.82 4.28 6.86
N GLY A 94 -8.41 5.46 6.93
CA GLY A 94 -9.47 5.75 7.87
C GLY A 94 -10.37 6.88 7.39
N VAL A 95 -11.35 7.20 8.22
CA VAL A 95 -12.31 8.28 8.00
C VAL A 95 -12.42 9.17 9.22
N VAL A 96 -12.68 10.45 9.00
CA VAL A 96 -13.08 11.38 10.06
C VAL A 96 -14.47 10.96 10.53
N SER A 97 -14.57 10.39 11.74
CA SER A 97 -15.83 9.90 12.27
C SER A 97 -16.67 11.02 12.89
N ASP A 98 -16.03 12.10 13.34
CA ASP A 98 -16.70 13.27 13.89
C ASP A 98 -15.79 14.50 13.90
N VAL A 99 -16.40 15.69 13.88
CA VAL A 99 -15.70 16.98 13.90
C VAL A 99 -16.22 17.78 15.08
N GLY A 100 -15.38 18.00 16.08
CA GLY A 100 -15.65 18.87 17.21
C GLY A 100 -15.07 20.29 17.02
N PRO A 101 -15.39 21.23 17.91
CA PRO A 101 -14.91 22.62 17.81
C PRO A 101 -13.39 22.76 17.79
N GLU A 102 -12.70 21.92 18.58
CA GLU A 102 -11.24 21.97 18.74
C GLU A 102 -10.55 20.65 18.40
N ALA A 103 -11.27 19.59 18.05
CA ALA A 103 -10.67 18.27 17.83
C ALA A 103 -11.46 17.43 16.83
N LEU A 104 -10.72 16.60 16.10
CA LEU A 104 -11.27 15.60 15.19
C LEU A 104 -11.33 14.23 15.88
N ARG A 105 -12.40 13.48 15.62
CA ARG A 105 -12.45 12.04 15.92
C ARG A 105 -12.13 11.28 14.65
N LEU A 106 -11.16 10.38 14.75
CA LEU A 106 -10.73 9.55 13.65
C LEU A 106 -11.14 8.11 13.90
N GLN A 107 -11.59 7.46 12.84
CA GLN A 107 -11.77 6.02 12.79
C GLN A 107 -10.73 5.46 11.82
N PHE A 108 -10.03 4.43 12.25
CA PHE A 108 -9.09 3.68 11.42
C PHE A 108 -9.81 2.42 10.98
N ASP A 109 -9.81 2.13 9.68
CA ASP A 109 -10.64 1.06 9.10
C ASP A 109 -9.80 -0.10 8.58
N ARG A 110 -8.70 0.22 7.90
CA ARG A 110 -7.89 -0.80 7.19
C ARG A 110 -6.42 -0.45 7.19
N ILE A 111 -5.59 -1.47 7.19
CA ILE A 111 -4.16 -1.37 6.90
C ILE A 111 -3.82 -2.17 5.63
N ASP A 112 -3.04 -1.54 4.76
CA ASP A 112 -2.51 -2.10 3.53
C ASP A 112 -0.97 -2.11 3.62
N THR A 113 -0.38 -3.30 3.56
CA THR A 113 1.07 -3.50 3.70
C THR A 113 1.77 -3.40 2.34
N PRO A 114 3.06 -3.00 2.29
CA PRO A 114 3.84 -2.99 1.05
C PRO A 114 4.03 -4.40 0.46
N THR A 115 3.85 -5.45 1.26
CA THR A 115 3.88 -6.85 0.84
C THR A 115 2.59 -7.32 0.15
N GLY A 116 1.55 -6.48 0.10
CA GLY A 116 0.26 -6.77 -0.53
C GLY A 116 -0.77 -7.43 0.40
N ALA A 117 -0.45 -7.60 1.69
CA ALA A 117 -1.42 -8.01 2.69
C ALA A 117 -2.30 -6.83 3.11
N SER A 118 -3.60 -7.08 3.30
CA SER A 118 -4.55 -6.11 3.82
C SER A 118 -5.35 -6.71 4.97
N ALA A 119 -5.69 -5.89 5.96
CA ALA A 119 -6.47 -6.33 7.11
C ALA A 119 -7.31 -5.19 7.70
N PRO A 120 -8.51 -5.47 8.24
CA PRO A 120 -9.26 -4.48 8.99
C PRO A 120 -8.49 -4.12 10.26
N VAL A 121 -8.43 -2.82 10.55
CA VAL A 121 -7.81 -2.30 11.78
C VAL A 121 -8.93 -1.68 12.61
N LYS A 122 -8.92 -1.94 13.92
CA LYS A 122 -9.66 -1.13 14.88
C LYS A 122 -8.67 -0.61 15.90
N ALA A 123 -8.47 0.70 15.87
CA ALA A 123 -7.53 1.37 16.74
C ALA A 123 -8.10 2.69 17.21
N ARG A 124 -7.61 3.14 18.35
CA ARG A 124 -7.86 4.47 18.88
C ARG A 124 -6.57 5.25 18.96
N LEU A 125 -6.66 6.57 18.85
CA LEU A 125 -5.53 7.44 19.16
C LEU A 125 -5.14 7.25 20.63
N LYS A 126 -3.84 7.14 20.91
CA LYS A 126 -3.33 7.13 22.27
C LYS A 126 -3.70 8.48 22.92
N PRO A 127 -4.23 8.50 24.16
CA PRO A 127 -4.48 9.75 24.87
C PRO A 127 -3.23 10.65 24.89
N GLY A 128 -3.40 11.94 24.58
CA GLY A 128 -2.30 12.90 24.44
C GLY A 128 -1.65 12.94 23.04
N ALA A 129 -2.00 12.04 22.12
CA ALA A 129 -1.68 12.18 20.68
C ALA A 129 -2.69 13.06 19.93
N ASN A 130 -3.81 13.40 20.58
CA ASN A 130 -4.82 14.32 20.05
C ASN A 130 -4.36 15.75 20.31
N GLY A 131 -3.81 16.40 19.29
CA GLY A 131 -3.68 17.86 19.28
C GLY A 131 -4.94 18.51 18.71
N PRO A 132 -5.15 19.82 18.93
CA PRO A 132 -6.26 20.54 18.30
C PRO A 132 -6.20 20.55 16.76
N MET A 133 -5.05 20.15 16.20
CA MET A 133 -4.82 19.97 14.77
C MET A 133 -3.91 18.77 14.52
N LEU A 134 -4.26 17.92 13.55
CA LEU A 134 -3.40 16.83 13.08
C LEU A 134 -2.79 17.24 11.74
N ARG A 135 -1.60 17.85 11.81
CA ARG A 135 -0.88 18.32 10.62
C ARG A 135 -0.40 17.13 9.77
N SER A 136 -0.22 17.32 8.46
CA SER A 136 0.53 16.36 7.65
C SER A 136 1.94 16.18 8.25
N ASN A 137 2.43 14.96 8.19
CA ASN A 137 3.64 14.45 8.82
C ASN A 137 3.65 14.52 10.36
N ALA A 138 2.50 14.78 11.01
CA ALA A 138 2.43 14.72 12.46
C ALA A 138 2.62 13.27 12.93
N PRO A 139 3.59 13.01 13.84
CA PRO A 139 3.74 11.69 14.43
C PRO A 139 2.57 11.45 15.40
N ILE A 140 1.86 10.35 15.20
CA ILE A 140 0.78 9.92 16.08
C ILE A 140 1.04 8.48 16.53
N VAL A 141 0.48 8.14 17.68
CA VAL A 141 0.47 6.76 18.16
C VAL A 141 -0.96 6.31 18.28
N VAL A 142 -1.27 5.20 17.63
CA VAL A 142 -2.55 4.51 17.80
C VAL A 142 -2.35 3.25 18.61
N VAL A 143 -3.39 2.83 19.32
CA VAL A 143 -3.40 1.59 20.09
C VAL A 143 -4.51 0.72 19.53
N LEU A 144 -4.18 -0.54 19.21
CA LEU A 144 -5.17 -1.50 18.74
C LEU A 144 -6.23 -1.77 19.81
N ASP A 145 -7.50 -1.68 19.45
CA ASP A 145 -8.63 -2.00 20.33
C ASP A 145 -8.96 -3.49 20.28
N GLU A 146 -8.79 -4.08 19.10
CA GLU A 146 -8.99 -5.50 18.83
C GLU A 146 -7.72 -6.13 18.26
N PRO A 147 -7.54 -7.46 18.38
CA PRO A 147 -6.46 -8.15 17.72
C PRO A 147 -6.53 -7.95 16.20
N LEU A 148 -5.42 -7.52 15.60
CA LEU A 148 -5.30 -7.40 14.15
C LEU A 148 -4.88 -8.75 13.56
N GLN A 149 -5.78 -9.34 12.77
CA GLN A 149 -5.50 -10.57 12.02
C GLN A 149 -5.03 -10.19 10.62
N ILE A 150 -3.81 -10.59 10.24
CA ILE A 150 -3.24 -10.25 8.94
C ILE A 150 -2.51 -11.44 8.32
N LYS A 151 -2.68 -11.62 7.01
CA LYS A 151 -1.99 -12.65 6.23
C LYS A 151 -0.73 -12.07 5.65
N VAL A 152 0.40 -12.22 6.33
CA VAL A 152 1.67 -11.68 5.86
C VAL A 152 2.28 -12.59 4.79
N LYS A 153 2.82 -11.96 3.75
CA LYS A 153 3.63 -12.66 2.74
C LYS A 153 5.07 -12.70 3.23
N GLN A 154 5.63 -13.90 3.31
CA GLN A 154 7.04 -14.16 3.61
C GLN A 154 7.78 -14.56 2.32
#